data_AF-A0A9W8QUN4-F1
#
_entry.id   AF-A0A9W8QUN4-F1
#
_cell.length_a   1.000
_cell.length_b   1.000
_cell.length_c   1.000
_cell.angle_alpha   90.00
_cell.angle_beta   90.00
_cell.angle_gamma   90.00
#
_symmetry.space_group_name_H-M   'P 1'
#
loop_
_entity.id
_entity.type
_entity.pdbx_description
1 polymer ?
#
loop_
_entity_poly.entity_id
_entity_poly.type
_entity_poly.pdbx_seq_one_letter_code
_entity_poly.pdbx_strand_id
1 'polypeptide(L)'
;MGELLAHAEAVTRKRFLVNRLTRVYLEKRLSEIPPDDYMAQMWTEFRLAYTRDLDDEMVLKPVVNELCPEVRPVGVREYMEKYWVGE
;
A
#
# COMPACT_ATOMS: atom_id res chain seq x y z
N MET A 1 -9.49 -4.62 8.43
CA MET A 1 -9.01 -3.23 8.32
C MET A 1 -8.52 -2.76 9.68
N GLY A 2 -7.31 -2.24 9.81
CA GLY A 2 -7.03 -1.51 11.06
C GLY A 2 -5.73 -0.76 11.15
N GLU A 3 -4.60 -1.46 11.25
CA GLU A 3 -3.42 -0.85 11.85
C GLU A 3 -2.84 0.28 11.02
N LEU A 4 -2.64 0.07 9.71
CA LEU A 4 -2.02 1.09 8.85
C LEU A 4 -2.90 2.34 8.69
N LEU A 5 -4.20 2.15 8.43
CA LEU A 5 -5.13 3.26 8.28
C LEU A 5 -5.31 4.01 9.61
N ALA A 6 -5.46 3.28 10.73
CA ALA A 6 -5.57 3.91 12.05
C ALA A 6 -4.29 4.66 12.41
N HIS A 7 -3.10 4.14 12.09
CA HIS A 7 -1.84 4.86 12.26
C HIS A 7 -1.80 6.13 11.40
N ALA A 8 -2.18 6.05 10.13
CA ALA A 8 -2.21 7.20 9.22
C ALA A 8 -3.19 8.28 9.70
N GLU A 9 -4.42 7.92 10.09
CA GLU A 9 -5.42 8.86 10.62
C GLU A 9 -4.97 9.46 11.95
N ALA A 10 -4.34 8.68 12.83
CA ALA A 10 -3.83 9.17 14.10
C ALA A 10 -2.67 10.17 13.93
N VAL A 11 -1.75 9.89 12.99
CA VAL A 11 -0.60 10.77 12.70
C VAL A 11 -1.05 12.05 12.01
N THR A 12 -1.90 11.95 10.99
CA THR A 12 -2.32 13.11 10.18
C THR A 12 -3.48 13.90 10.78
N ARG A 13 -4.20 13.31 11.74
CA ARG A 13 -5.48 13.83 12.29
C ARG A 13 -6.55 14.07 11.22
N LYS A 14 -6.43 13.43 10.06
CA LYS A 14 -7.38 13.48 8.95
C LYS A 14 -8.11 12.14 8.86
N ARG A 15 -9.34 12.15 8.35
CA ARG A 15 -10.06 10.92 7.96
C ARG A 15 -9.84 10.67 6.48
N PHE A 16 -9.51 9.44 6.12
CA PHE A 16 -9.31 9.10 4.71
C PHE A 16 -10.58 8.49 4.12
N LEU A 17 -10.91 8.91 2.90
CA LEU A 17 -11.87 8.19 2.08
C LEU A 17 -11.19 6.94 1.54
N VAL A 18 -11.68 5.77 1.94
CA VAL A 18 -11.10 4.48 1.54
C VAL A 18 -11.99 3.82 0.49
N ASN A 19 -11.41 3.52 -0.67
CA ASN A 19 -12.05 2.75 -1.73
C ASN A 19 -11.45 1.34 -1.75
N ARG A 20 -12.28 0.31 -1.60
CA ARG A 20 -11.84 -1.08 -1.72
C ARG A 20 -11.64 -1.43 -3.19
N LEU A 21 -10.43 -1.87 -3.53
CA LEU A 21 -10.12 -2.40 -4.86
C LEU A 21 -10.17 -3.92 -4.80
N THR A 22 -11.00 -4.53 -5.63
CA THR A 22 -11.03 -5.98 -5.80
C THR A 22 -10.22 -6.39 -7.03
N ARG A 23 -9.76 -7.64 -7.08
CA ARG A 23 -9.10 -8.21 -8.25
C ARG A 23 -9.96 -8.05 -9.50
N VAL A 24 -11.25 -8.38 -9.43
CA VAL A 24 -12.19 -8.23 -10.56
C VAL A 24 -12.24 -6.79 -11.07
N TYR A 25 -12.26 -5.81 -10.16
CA TYR A 25 -12.21 -4.40 -10.54
C TYR A 25 -10.89 -4.04 -11.24
N LEU A 26 -9.76 -4.52 -10.71
CA LEU A 26 -8.44 -4.24 -11.26
C LEU A 26 -8.18 -4.92 -12.61
N GLU A 27 -8.68 -6.15 -12.80
CA GLU A 27 -8.61 -6.88 -14.08
C GLU A 27 -9.42 -6.16 -15.16
N LYS A 28 -10.63 -5.70 -14.83
CA LYS A 28 -11.42 -4.87 -15.73
C LYS A 28 -10.69 -3.58 -16.07
N ARG A 29 -10.19 -2.87 -15.05
CA ARG A 29 -9.41 -1.64 -15.26
C ARG A 29 -8.22 -1.87 -16.19
N LEU A 30 -7.49 -2.98 -16.02
CA LEU A 30 -6.33 -3.30 -16.88
C LEU A 30 -6.73 -3.43 -18.35
N SER A 31 -7.90 -4.00 -18.65
CA SER A 31 -8.42 -4.14 -20.02
C SER A 31 -8.86 -2.83 -20.67
N GLU A 32 -9.08 -1.77 -19.88
CA GLU A 32 -9.58 -0.47 -20.33
C GLU A 32 -8.45 0.59 -20.44
N ILE A 33 -7.23 0.27 -20.02
CA ILE A 33 -6.09 1.21 -20.05
C ILE A 33 -5.57 1.38 -21.48
N PRO A 34 -5.37 2.62 -21.97
CA PRO A 34 -4.72 2.89 -23.25
C PRO A 34 -3.30 2.33 -23.30
N PRO A 35 -2.85 1.75 -24.44
CA PRO A 35 -1.52 1.14 -24.55
C PRO A 35 -0.33 2.10 -24.34
N ASP A 36 -0.55 3.41 -24.47
CA ASP A 36 0.44 4.46 -24.27
C ASP A 36 0.49 4.98 -22.81
N ASP A 37 -0.47 4.60 -21.97
CA ASP A 37 -0.47 4.93 -20.54
C ASP A 37 0.22 3.84 -19.71
N TYR A 38 1.54 3.75 -19.90
CA TYR A 38 2.41 2.84 -19.16
C TYR A 38 2.26 2.97 -17.64
N MET A 39 2.12 4.20 -17.13
CA MET A 39 2.03 4.43 -15.69
C MET A 39 0.74 3.83 -15.11
N ALA A 40 -0.40 4.03 -15.78
CA ALA A 40 -1.65 3.41 -15.33
C ALA A 40 -1.58 1.89 -15.39
N GLN A 41 -0.99 1.33 -16.45
CA GLN A 41 -0.82 -0.12 -16.60
C GLN A 41 0.03 -0.68 -15.46
N MET A 42 1.24 -0.16 -15.28
CA MET A 42 2.19 -0.59 -14.25
C MET A 42 1.57 -0.55 -12.85
N TRP A 43 0.88 0.54 -12.49
CA TRP A 43 0.23 0.65 -11.17
C TRP A 43 -0.91 -0.36 -10.99
N THR A 44 -1.66 -0.66 -12.06
CA THR A 44 -2.76 -1.63 -12.02
C THR A 44 -2.22 -3.05 -11.86
N GLU A 45 -1.15 -3.41 -12.59
CA GLU A 45 -0.46 -4.68 -12.45
C GLU A 45 0.15 -4.87 -11.06
N PHE A 46 0.82 -3.83 -10.50
CA PHE A 46 1.30 -3.86 -9.12
C PHE A 46 0.17 -4.13 -8.14
N ARG A 47 -0.97 -3.43 -8.27
CA ARG A 47 -2.13 -3.68 -7.40
C ARG A 47 -2.64 -5.10 -7.57
N LEU A 48 -2.70 -5.66 -8.77
CA LEU A 48 -3.11 -7.05 -8.99
C LEU A 48 -2.17 -8.06 -8.33
N ALA A 49 -0.87 -7.80 -8.36
CA ALA A 49 0.14 -8.67 -7.75
C ALA A 49 0.01 -8.72 -6.21
N TYR A 50 -0.40 -7.61 -5.59
CA TYR A 50 -0.48 -7.49 -4.12
C TYR A 50 -1.92 -7.56 -3.56
N THR A 51 -2.95 -7.50 -4.39
CA THR A 51 -4.35 -7.61 -3.93
C THR A 51 -4.67 -9.06 -3.58
N ARG A 52 -5.13 -9.29 -2.35
CA ARG A 52 -5.54 -10.59 -1.84
C ARG A 52 -7.07 -10.76 -1.75
N ASP A 53 -7.85 -9.76 -2.17
CA ASP A 53 -9.31 -9.66 -1.98
C ASP A 53 -9.80 -9.88 -0.54
N LEU A 54 -8.86 -9.94 0.42
CA LEU A 54 -9.04 -10.13 1.84
C LEU A 54 -8.48 -8.91 2.56
N ASP A 55 -9.16 -8.50 3.63
CA ASP A 55 -8.72 -7.36 4.43
C ASP A 55 -7.46 -7.74 5.22
N ASP A 56 -6.47 -6.84 5.25
CA ASP A 56 -5.24 -6.94 6.05
C ASP A 56 -4.34 -8.18 5.80
N GLU A 57 -4.58 -8.95 4.74
CA GLU A 57 -3.63 -9.96 4.29
C GLU A 57 -2.48 -9.31 3.51
N MET A 58 -1.44 -8.91 4.24
CA MET A 58 -0.14 -8.58 3.65
C MET A 58 0.96 -9.27 4.45
N VAL A 59 1.22 -10.55 4.14
CA VAL A 59 2.37 -11.25 4.71
C VAL A 59 3.61 -10.88 3.90
N LEU A 60 4.22 -9.74 4.22
CA LEU A 60 5.59 -9.48 3.82
C LEU A 60 6.50 -10.25 4.77
N LYS A 61 6.99 -11.41 4.33
CA LYS A 61 8.06 -12.11 5.07
C LYS A 61 9.27 -11.15 5.12
N PRO A 62 9.76 -10.76 6.30
CA PRO A 62 10.81 -9.75 6.42
C PRO A 62 12.20 -10.37 6.15
N VAL A 63 12.37 -10.97 4.97
CA VAL A 63 13.58 -11.72 4.58
C VAL A 63 14.83 -10.84 4.68
N VAL A 64 14.73 -9.57 4.32
CA VAL A 64 15.87 -8.64 4.40
C VAL A 64 16.27 -8.39 5.86
N ASN A 65 15.31 -8.32 6.78
CA ASN A 65 15.63 -8.15 8.21
C ASN A 65 16.34 -9.38 8.77
N GLU A 66 16.00 -10.59 8.29
CA GLU A 66 16.69 -11.83 8.65
C GLU A 66 18.13 -11.85 8.11
N LEU A 67 18.35 -11.34 6.90
CA LEU A 67 19.66 -11.31 6.24
C LEU A 67 20.59 -10.20 6.76
N CYS A 68 20.04 -9.12 7.31
CA CYS A 68 20.76 -7.94 7.77
C CYS A 68 20.32 -7.54 9.19
N PRO A 69 20.61 -8.35 10.22
CA PRO A 69 20.11 -8.15 11.58
C PRO A 69 20.61 -6.85 12.26
N GLU A 70 21.72 -6.30 11.79
CA GLU A 70 22.27 -5.02 12.25
C GLU A 70 21.50 -3.81 11.73
N VAL A 71 20.71 -3.98 10.66
CA VAL A 71 19.93 -2.91 10.06
C VAL A 71 18.58 -2.83 10.78
N ARG A 72 18.32 -1.70 11.43
CA ARG A 72 17.01 -1.38 11.98
C ARG A 72 16.17 -0.67 10.91
N PRO A 73 15.17 -1.32 10.29
CA PRO A 73 14.27 -0.63 9.38
C PRO A 73 13.45 0.43 10.12
N VAL A 74 13.14 1.52 9.43
CA VAL A 74 12.26 2.57 9.95
C VAL A 74 10.85 1.99 10.11
N GLY A 75 10.24 2.22 11.26
CA GLY A 75 8.86 1.80 11.50
C GLY A 75 7.87 2.60 10.65
N VAL A 76 6.77 1.98 10.24
CA VAL A 76 5.74 2.64 9.43
C VAL A 76 5.21 3.92 10.09
N ARG A 77 4.92 3.87 11.40
CA ARG A 77 4.48 5.05 12.16
C ARG A 77 5.55 6.13 12.24
N GLU A 78 6.80 5.73 12.51
CA GLU A 78 7.95 6.65 12.58
C GLU A 78 8.16 7.38 11.24
N TYR A 79 8.01 6.67 10.12
CA TYR A 79 8.05 7.26 8.79
C TYR A 79 6.94 8.29 8.58
N MET A 80 5.69 7.95 8.91
CA MET A 80 4.56 8.87 8.77
C MET A 80 4.73 10.12 9.64
N GLU A 81 5.14 9.98 10.90
CA GLU A 81 5.36 11.11 11.80
C GLU A 81 6.43 12.07 11.26
N LYS A 82 7.44 11.54 10.57
CA LYS A 82 8.52 12.34 10.00
C LYS A 82 8.14 13.05 8.71
N TYR A 83 7.30 12.45 7.86
CA TYR A 83 7.11 12.91 6.48
C TYR A 83 5.68 13.32 6.12
N TRP A 84 4.66 12.94 6.89
CA TRP A 84 3.25 13.17 6.54
C TRP A 84 2.57 14.25 7.39
N VAL A 85 3.29 14.83 8.35
CA VAL A 85 2.79 15.90 9.22
C VAL A 85 2.93 17.30 8.57
N GLY A 86 3.60 17.39 7.42
CA GLY A 86 3.70 18.61 6.61
C GLY A 86 2.46 18.81 5.74
N GLU A 87 1.82 19.98 5.92
CA GLU A 87 0.59 20.54 5.27
C GLU A 87 -0.78 20.07 5.79
#